data_AF-A0A0C2UMI6-F1
#
_entry.id   AF-A0A0C2UMI6-F1
#
_cell.length_a   1.000
_cell.length_b   1.000
_cell.length_c   1.000
_cell.angle_alpha   90.00
_cell.angle_beta   90.00
_cell.angle_gamma   90.00
#
_symmetry.space_group_name_H-M   'P 1'
#
loop_
_entity.id
_entity.type
_entity.pdbx_description
1 polymer ?
#
loop_
_entity_poly.entity_id
_entity_poly.type
_entity_poly.pdbx_seq_one_letter_code
_entity_poly.pdbx_strand_id
1 'polypeptide(L)'
;MAKVRFNKKTGYIDKDGVLIIPIIYNKANFYNDVIVAWKDSKWGILNKEGKILAPFIYNKIGSFEKNGLAVASIVNNKGKIKNGFINQKGQLVIPLIYYATRSFQNNLAGVEVSPNKWGYIDDKGKIKIEPKYVRVDDFDENGFARVSTIDDTHFVNPKGEVVVGYVDKGDFVGNGDLTRTIDEYEQIINTKGEIIRLLKKEQTK
;
A
#
# COMPACT_ATOMS: atom_id res chain seq x y z
N MET A 1 -3.28 -28.76 8.38
CA MET A 1 -3.62 -29.12 6.99
C MET A 1 -2.36 -29.14 6.15
N ALA A 2 -2.28 -30.01 5.15
CA ALA A 2 -1.17 -30.11 4.20
C ALA A 2 -1.65 -29.76 2.79
N LYS A 3 -0.83 -29.04 2.03
CA LYS A 3 -1.11 -28.67 0.64
C LYS A 3 -0.91 -29.89 -0.26
N VAL A 4 -1.91 -30.21 -1.08
CA VAL A 4 -1.83 -31.28 -2.08
C VAL A 4 -2.04 -30.72 -3.49
N ARG A 5 -1.42 -31.36 -4.49
CA ARG A 5 -1.49 -30.91 -5.88
C ARG A 5 -1.73 -32.10 -6.81
N PHE A 6 -2.71 -31.98 -7.69
CA PHE A 6 -3.02 -32.97 -8.73
C PHE A 6 -3.47 -32.25 -10.00
N ASN A 7 -3.00 -32.68 -11.18
CA ASN A 7 -3.31 -32.05 -12.48
C ASN A 7 -3.20 -30.51 -12.48
N LYS A 8 -2.11 -29.99 -11.90
CA LYS A 8 -1.83 -28.55 -11.73
C LYS A 8 -2.86 -27.78 -10.88
N LYS A 9 -3.83 -28.46 -10.28
CA LYS A 9 -4.78 -27.90 -9.30
C LYS A 9 -4.28 -28.18 -7.87
N THR A 10 -4.70 -27.33 -6.94
CA THR A 10 -4.28 -27.32 -5.54
C THR A 10 -5.50 -27.53 -4.64
N GLY A 11 -5.33 -28.34 -3.60
CA GLY A 11 -6.26 -28.50 -2.49
C GLY A 11 -5.52 -28.66 -1.17
N TYR A 12 -6.24 -28.99 -0.10
CA TYR A 12 -5.67 -29.23 1.23
C TYR A 12 -6.33 -30.41 1.91
N ILE A 13 -5.51 -31.23 2.55
CA ILE A 13 -5.93 -32.36 3.39
C ILE A 13 -5.69 -32.05 4.87
N ASP A 14 -6.42 -32.70 5.77
CA ASP A 14 -6.13 -32.67 7.22
C ASP A 14 -4.97 -33.61 7.59
N LYS A 15 -4.78 -33.86 8.89
CA LYS A 15 -3.70 -34.73 9.41
C LYS A 15 -3.94 -36.22 9.13
N ASP A 16 -5.20 -36.61 8.92
CA ASP A 16 -5.62 -37.99 8.69
C ASP A 16 -5.74 -38.29 7.18
N GLY A 17 -5.39 -37.31 6.32
CA GLY A 17 -5.40 -37.44 4.88
C GLY A 17 -6.73 -37.09 4.22
N VAL A 18 -7.71 -36.61 4.99
CA VAL A 18 -9.05 -36.28 4.48
C VAL A 18 -9.00 -34.95 3.73
N LEU A 19 -9.61 -34.91 2.54
CA LEU A 19 -9.66 -33.69 1.71
C LEU A 19 -10.62 -32.67 2.32
N ILE A 20 -10.08 -31.54 2.78
CA ILE A 20 -10.85 -30.41 3.33
C ILE A 20 -11.11 -29.36 2.26
N ILE A 21 -10.08 -29.04 1.46
CA ILE A 21 -10.19 -28.07 0.37
C ILE A 21 -10.06 -28.84 -0.95
N PRO A 22 -11.11 -28.86 -1.80
CA PRO A 22 -11.10 -29.64 -3.03
C PRO A 22 -9.95 -29.25 -3.97
N ILE A 23 -9.40 -30.22 -4.70
CA ILE A 23 -8.30 -30.03 -5.65
C ILE A 23 -8.83 -29.45 -6.98
N ILE A 24 -9.51 -28.32 -6.91
CA ILE A 24 -10.15 -27.64 -8.05
C ILE A 24 -9.53 -26.28 -8.38
N TYR A 25 -8.76 -25.72 -7.45
CA TYR A 25 -8.17 -24.39 -7.55
C TYR A 25 -6.88 -24.43 -8.33
N ASN A 26 -6.67 -23.52 -9.27
CA ASN A 26 -5.42 -23.44 -10.01
C ASN A 26 -4.26 -23.02 -9.09
N LYS A 27 -4.55 -22.19 -8.09
CA LYS A 27 -3.64 -21.84 -6.99
C LYS A 27 -4.45 -21.68 -5.73
N ALA A 28 -3.95 -22.18 -4.61
CA ALA A 28 -4.50 -21.93 -3.30
C ALA A 28 -3.32 -21.74 -2.34
N ASN A 29 -3.32 -20.60 -1.66
CA ASN A 29 -2.27 -20.18 -0.75
C ASN A 29 -2.89 -19.94 0.62
N PHE A 30 -2.26 -20.50 1.64
CA PHE A 30 -2.69 -20.38 3.02
C PHE A 30 -2.03 -19.15 3.65
N TYR A 31 -2.82 -18.28 4.27
CA TYR A 31 -2.40 -17.06 4.94
C TYR A 31 -3.03 -17.03 6.33
N ASN A 32 -2.27 -17.39 7.37
CA ASN A 32 -2.72 -17.52 8.76
C ASN A 32 -3.96 -18.41 8.89
N ASP A 33 -5.16 -17.84 8.83
CA ASP A 33 -6.42 -18.55 9.02
C ASP A 33 -7.28 -18.68 7.76
N VAL A 34 -6.81 -18.16 6.63
CA VAL A 34 -7.58 -18.11 5.39
C VAL A 34 -6.80 -18.65 4.21
N ILE A 35 -7.54 -19.02 3.17
CA ILE A 35 -6.98 -19.47 1.90
C ILE A 35 -7.36 -18.44 0.84
N VAL A 36 -6.36 -17.83 0.23
CA VAL A 36 -6.55 -17.02 -0.97
C VAL A 36 -6.34 -17.94 -2.18
N ALA A 37 -7.43 -18.17 -2.92
CA ALA A 37 -7.45 -19.13 -4.01
C ALA A 37 -7.77 -18.46 -5.34
N TRP A 38 -7.22 -19.02 -6.41
CA TRP A 38 -7.45 -18.63 -7.78
C TRP A 38 -8.22 -19.74 -8.51
N LYS A 39 -9.39 -19.39 -9.03
CA LYS A 39 -10.32 -20.26 -9.75
C LYS A 39 -10.94 -19.46 -10.89
N ASP A 40 -11.05 -20.06 -12.07
CA ASP A 40 -11.77 -19.46 -13.22
C ASP A 40 -11.33 -18.01 -13.51
N SER A 41 -10.01 -17.78 -13.51
CA SER A 41 -9.38 -16.48 -13.76
C SER A 41 -9.62 -15.40 -12.70
N LYS A 42 -10.23 -15.73 -11.55
CA LYS A 42 -10.50 -14.80 -10.46
C LYS A 42 -9.98 -15.32 -9.12
N TRP A 43 -9.70 -14.40 -8.22
CA TRP A 43 -9.31 -14.65 -6.84
C TRP A 43 -10.53 -14.58 -5.93
N GLY A 44 -10.53 -15.43 -4.90
CA GLY A 44 -11.49 -15.44 -3.80
C GLY A 44 -10.80 -15.84 -2.49
N ILE A 45 -11.53 -15.76 -1.39
CA ILE A 45 -11.04 -16.11 -0.05
C ILE A 45 -11.91 -17.21 0.51
N LEU A 46 -11.31 -18.23 1.09
CA LEU A 46 -11.98 -19.28 1.85
C LEU A 46 -11.47 -19.32 3.29
N ASN A 47 -12.28 -19.83 4.20
CA ASN A 47 -11.79 -20.24 5.52
C ASN A 47 -11.12 -21.63 5.45
N LYS A 48 -10.67 -22.14 6.60
CA LYS A 48 -9.99 -23.45 6.71
C LYS A 48 -10.90 -24.63 6.37
N GLU A 49 -12.21 -24.47 6.51
CA GLU A 49 -13.23 -25.46 6.19
C GLU A 49 -13.68 -25.41 4.72
N GLY A 50 -13.09 -24.52 3.91
CA GLY A 50 -13.42 -24.37 2.49
C GLY A 50 -14.70 -23.58 2.21
N LYS A 51 -15.29 -22.94 3.22
CA LYS A 51 -16.38 -21.98 3.04
C LYS A 51 -15.83 -20.72 2.37
N ILE A 52 -16.51 -20.28 1.32
CA ILE A 52 -16.20 -19.03 0.62
C ILE A 52 -16.51 -17.86 1.55
N LEU A 53 -15.48 -17.09 1.91
CA LEU A 53 -15.55 -15.83 2.65
C LEU A 53 -15.65 -14.63 1.69
N ALA A 54 -14.91 -14.67 0.59
CA ALA A 54 -14.99 -13.69 -0.49
C ALA A 54 -15.17 -14.42 -1.84
N PRO A 55 -16.15 -14.02 -2.66
CA PRO A 55 -16.43 -14.70 -3.92
C PRO A 55 -15.28 -14.56 -4.93
N PHE A 56 -15.21 -15.48 -5.88
CA PHE A 56 -14.20 -15.49 -6.96
C PHE A 56 -14.51 -14.45 -8.03
N ILE A 57 -14.41 -13.16 -7.67
CA ILE A 57 -14.69 -12.03 -8.57
C ILE A 57 -13.50 -11.10 -8.76
N TYR A 58 -12.48 -11.23 -7.91
CA TYR A 58 -11.34 -10.31 -7.85
C TYR A 58 -10.32 -10.65 -8.93
N ASN A 59 -9.80 -9.65 -9.63
CA ASN A 59 -8.67 -9.82 -10.54
C ASN A 59 -7.35 -9.94 -9.77
N LYS A 60 -7.28 -9.37 -8.56
CA LYS A 60 -6.14 -9.43 -7.66
C LYS A 60 -6.61 -9.39 -6.21
N ILE A 61 -6.01 -10.22 -5.36
CA ILE A 61 -5.98 -10.06 -3.91
C ILE A 61 -4.51 -10.13 -3.51
N GLY A 62 -4.01 -9.07 -2.86
CA GLY A 62 -2.63 -8.99 -2.37
C GLY A 62 -2.38 -9.87 -1.14
N SER A 63 -1.16 -9.80 -0.60
CA SER A 63 -0.87 -10.34 0.72
C SER A 63 -1.56 -9.49 1.79
N PHE A 64 -1.97 -10.12 2.88
CA PHE A 64 -2.43 -9.39 4.07
C PHE A 64 -1.26 -8.68 4.73
N GLU A 65 -1.42 -7.38 4.95
CA GLU A 65 -0.47 -6.51 5.63
C GLU A 65 -0.62 -6.65 7.16
N LYS A 66 0.24 -5.98 7.94
CA LYS A 66 0.23 -6.09 9.42
C LYS A 66 -1.11 -5.68 10.06
N ASN A 67 -1.87 -4.79 9.42
CA ASN A 67 -3.20 -4.38 9.85
C ASN A 67 -4.32 -5.37 9.46
N GLY A 68 -3.98 -6.51 8.83
CA GLY A 68 -4.94 -7.53 8.42
C GLY A 68 -5.73 -7.19 7.15
N LEU A 69 -5.36 -6.12 6.44
CA LEU A 69 -5.94 -5.73 5.16
C LEU A 69 -5.07 -6.19 4.00
N ALA A 70 -5.69 -6.49 2.87
CA ALA A 70 -5.01 -6.74 1.60
C ALA A 70 -5.65 -5.86 0.51
N VAL A 71 -4.84 -5.36 -0.42
CA VAL A 71 -5.36 -4.76 -1.65
C VAL A 71 -6.21 -5.79 -2.40
N ALA A 72 -7.41 -5.38 -2.78
CA ALA A 72 -8.28 -6.12 -3.68
C ALA A 72 -8.57 -5.26 -4.92
N SER A 73 -8.57 -5.90 -6.10
CA SER A 73 -8.80 -5.20 -7.37
C SER A 73 -9.81 -5.95 -8.24
N ILE A 74 -10.67 -5.19 -8.91
CA ILE A 74 -11.52 -5.67 -10.01
C ILE A 74 -11.20 -4.87 -11.28
N VAL A 75 -11.44 -5.50 -12.43
CA VAL A 75 -11.33 -4.86 -13.74
C VAL A 75 -12.71 -4.91 -14.38
N ASN A 76 -13.24 -3.76 -14.80
CA ASN A 76 -14.51 -3.70 -15.51
C ASN A 76 -14.36 -4.04 -17.01
N ASN A 77 -15.48 -4.15 -17.72
CA ASN A 77 -15.50 -4.51 -19.14
C ASN A 77 -14.76 -3.52 -20.07
N LYS A 78 -14.43 -2.32 -19.57
CA LYS A 78 -13.66 -1.30 -20.29
C LYS A 78 -12.17 -1.32 -19.92
N GLY A 79 -11.71 -2.36 -19.21
CA GLY A 79 -10.32 -2.49 -18.76
C GLY A 79 -9.93 -1.57 -17.60
N LYS A 80 -10.87 -0.83 -17.01
CA LYS A 80 -10.56 0.07 -15.89
C LYS A 80 -10.44 -0.72 -14.59
N ILE A 81 -9.34 -0.52 -13.89
CA ILE A 81 -9.07 -1.12 -12.58
C ILE A 81 -9.76 -0.30 -11.51
N LYS A 82 -10.37 -0.98 -10.54
CA LYS A 82 -10.86 -0.41 -9.30
C LYS A 82 -10.29 -1.17 -8.13
N ASN A 83 -9.68 -0.43 -7.20
CA ASN A 83 -8.96 -0.94 -6.06
C ASN A 83 -9.64 -0.52 -4.76
N GLY A 84 -9.46 -1.36 -3.74
CA GLY A 84 -9.91 -1.16 -2.37
C GLY A 84 -9.15 -2.12 -1.45
N PHE A 85 -9.64 -2.32 -0.23
CA PHE A 85 -9.00 -3.20 0.73
C PHE A 85 -10.00 -4.17 1.35
N ILE A 86 -9.61 -5.43 1.40
CA ILE A 86 -10.38 -6.55 1.94
C ILE A 86 -9.71 -7.09 3.20
N ASN A 87 -10.49 -7.49 4.19
CA ASN A 87 -9.98 -8.16 5.38
C ASN A 87 -9.99 -9.70 5.20
N GLN A 88 -9.40 -10.40 6.17
CA GLN A 88 -9.37 -11.88 6.18
C GLN A 88 -10.78 -12.51 6.25
N LYS A 89 -11.77 -11.80 6.80
CA LYS A 89 -13.17 -12.26 6.80
C LYS A 89 -13.84 -12.15 5.42
N GLY A 90 -13.12 -11.70 4.40
CA GLY A 90 -13.63 -11.52 3.03
C GLY A 90 -14.48 -10.26 2.86
N GLN A 91 -14.48 -9.35 3.84
CA GLN A 91 -15.26 -8.13 3.82
C GLN A 91 -14.40 -7.00 3.24
N LEU A 92 -14.96 -6.24 2.29
CA LEU A 92 -14.38 -4.98 1.84
C LEU A 92 -14.46 -3.97 2.99
N VAL A 93 -13.33 -3.66 3.61
CA VAL A 93 -13.21 -2.60 4.62
C VAL A 93 -13.14 -1.24 3.93
N ILE A 94 -12.44 -1.19 2.80
CA ILE A 94 -12.34 -0.02 1.95
C ILE A 94 -12.90 -0.39 0.56
N PRO A 95 -13.95 0.32 0.07
CA PRO A 95 -14.61 -0.02 -1.19
C PRO A 95 -13.69 -0.01 -2.41
N LEU A 96 -14.07 -0.77 -3.44
CA LEU A 96 -13.39 -0.85 -4.74
C LEU A 96 -13.69 0.40 -5.60
N ILE A 97 -13.22 1.57 -5.18
CA ILE A 97 -13.53 2.86 -5.84
C ILE A 97 -12.29 3.57 -6.38
N TYR A 98 -11.10 3.24 -5.89
CA TYR A 98 -9.86 3.95 -6.21
C TYR A 98 -9.22 3.45 -7.52
N TYR A 99 -8.55 4.35 -8.22
CA TYR A 99 -7.83 4.06 -9.48
C TYR A 99 -6.54 3.29 -9.21
N ALA A 100 -5.87 3.62 -8.12
CA ALA A 100 -4.67 2.97 -7.63
C ALA A 100 -4.55 3.13 -6.12
N THR A 101 -3.76 2.25 -5.50
CA THR A 101 -3.47 2.27 -4.06
C THR A 101 -1.99 1.99 -3.83
N ARG A 102 -1.50 2.53 -2.72
CA ARG A 102 -0.22 2.24 -2.06
C ARG A 102 -0.44 1.27 -0.90
N SER A 103 0.63 0.77 -0.29
CA SER A 103 0.51 -0.13 0.88
C SER A 103 0.27 0.71 2.13
N PHE A 104 -0.22 0.10 3.21
CA PHE A 104 -0.25 0.80 4.49
C PHE A 104 1.15 0.91 5.08
N GLN A 105 1.58 2.15 5.34
CA GLN A 105 2.74 2.49 6.14
C GLN A 105 2.36 3.60 7.10
N ASN A 106 2.81 3.52 8.36
CA ASN A 106 2.38 4.45 9.41
C ASN A 106 0.84 4.58 9.53
N ASN A 107 0.11 3.48 9.33
CA ASN A 107 -1.36 3.40 9.29
C ASN A 107 -2.02 4.23 8.18
N LEU A 108 -1.26 4.68 7.18
CA LEU A 108 -1.77 5.42 6.03
C LEU A 108 -1.47 4.68 4.73
N ALA A 109 -2.42 4.71 3.80
CA ALA A 109 -2.22 4.24 2.44
C ALA A 109 -2.53 5.37 1.46
N GLY A 110 -1.61 5.62 0.52
CA GLY A 110 -1.85 6.51 -0.60
C GLY A 110 -2.93 5.95 -1.53
N VAL A 111 -3.89 6.79 -1.94
CA VAL A 111 -4.97 6.39 -2.86
C VAL A 111 -5.20 7.42 -3.94
N GLU A 112 -5.43 6.93 -5.16
CA GLU A 112 -5.79 7.75 -6.30
C GLU A 112 -7.31 7.77 -6.48
N VAL A 113 -7.94 8.92 -6.22
CA VAL A 113 -9.41 9.05 -6.29
C VAL A 113 -9.91 9.32 -7.71
N SER A 114 -9.07 9.98 -8.51
CA SER A 114 -9.23 10.22 -9.94
C SER A 114 -7.84 10.34 -10.56
N PRO A 115 -7.69 10.21 -11.89
CA PRO A 115 -6.37 10.31 -12.54
C PRO A 115 -5.57 11.51 -12.05
N ASN A 116 -4.34 11.28 -11.57
CA ASN A 116 -3.43 12.28 -11.01
C ASN A 116 -3.99 13.06 -9.81
N LYS A 117 -4.88 12.45 -9.01
CA LYS A 117 -5.40 13.05 -7.79
C LYS A 117 -5.26 12.07 -6.63
N TRP A 118 -4.11 12.14 -5.99
CA TRP A 118 -3.68 11.30 -4.89
C TRP A 118 -3.82 12.01 -3.56
N GLY A 119 -4.26 11.26 -2.55
CA GLY A 119 -4.25 11.61 -1.13
C GLY A 119 -3.92 10.38 -0.29
N TYR A 120 -4.17 10.43 1.00
CA TYR A 120 -3.94 9.30 1.91
C TYR A 120 -5.19 9.01 2.75
N ILE A 121 -5.45 7.72 2.99
CA ILE A 121 -6.52 7.23 3.86
C ILE A 121 -5.94 6.44 5.04
N ASP A 122 -6.70 6.37 6.13
CA ASP A 122 -6.45 5.38 7.19
C ASP A 122 -7.02 3.99 6.84
N ASP A 123 -6.80 3.04 7.75
CA ASP A 123 -7.24 1.64 7.65
C ASP A 123 -8.78 1.47 7.67
N LYS A 124 -9.53 2.53 7.94
CA LYS A 124 -11.00 2.59 7.85
C LYS A 124 -11.47 3.28 6.59
N GLY A 125 -10.56 3.71 5.72
CA GLY A 125 -10.86 4.43 4.48
C GLY A 125 -11.15 5.91 4.67
N LYS A 126 -10.92 6.48 5.86
CA LYS A 126 -11.11 7.91 6.09
C LYS A 126 -9.94 8.67 5.49
N ILE A 127 -10.24 9.69 4.67
CA ILE A 127 -9.24 10.61 4.15
C ILE A 127 -8.52 11.31 5.32
N LYS A 128 -7.19 11.23 5.32
CA LYS A 128 -6.29 11.87 6.30
C LYS A 128 -5.49 12.99 5.66
N ILE A 129 -5.13 12.81 4.40
CA ILE A 129 -4.47 13.84 3.59
C ILE A 129 -5.31 13.98 2.32
N GLU A 130 -5.85 15.17 2.11
CA GLU A 130 -6.78 15.45 1.01
C GLU A 130 -6.17 15.12 -0.36
N PRO A 131 -6.93 14.51 -1.28
CA PRO A 131 -6.46 14.22 -2.62
C PRO A 131 -6.20 15.50 -3.43
N LYS A 132 -4.94 15.91 -3.52
CA LYS A 132 -4.50 17.10 -4.27
C LYS A 132 -3.16 16.94 -4.99
N TYR A 133 -2.50 15.80 -4.81
CA TYR A 133 -1.19 15.53 -5.36
C TYR A 133 -1.31 14.77 -6.68
N VAL A 134 -0.43 15.05 -7.64
CA VAL A 134 -0.36 14.28 -8.89
C VAL A 134 0.28 12.91 -8.67
N ARG A 135 1.09 12.78 -7.62
CA ARG A 135 1.73 11.53 -7.21
C ARG A 135 2.04 11.53 -5.72
N VAL A 136 1.99 10.33 -5.14
CA VAL A 136 2.45 10.06 -3.76
C VAL A 136 3.24 8.75 -3.69
N ASP A 137 4.20 8.71 -2.79
CA ASP A 137 4.93 7.49 -2.41
C ASP A 137 4.37 6.93 -1.08
N ASP A 138 4.75 5.70 -0.71
CA ASP A 138 4.47 5.15 0.62
C ASP A 138 5.19 5.99 1.71
N PHE A 139 4.66 6.01 2.93
CA PHE A 139 5.42 6.54 4.06
C PHE A 139 6.62 5.65 4.38
N ASP A 140 7.78 6.26 4.65
CA ASP A 140 8.98 5.57 5.06
C ASP A 140 8.97 5.21 6.57
N GLU A 141 10.05 4.58 7.02
CA GLU A 141 10.24 4.19 8.42
C GLU A 141 10.34 5.38 9.39
N ASN A 142 10.67 6.57 8.89
CA ASN A 142 10.76 7.82 9.67
C ASN A 142 9.43 8.58 9.71
N GLY A 143 8.41 8.11 9.01
CA GLY A 143 7.08 8.72 8.98
C GLY A 143 6.95 9.83 7.94
N PHE A 144 7.79 9.87 6.91
CA PHE A 144 7.68 10.83 5.82
C PHE A 144 7.28 10.17 4.51
N ALA A 145 6.54 10.89 3.69
CA ALA A 145 6.24 10.47 2.33
C ALA A 145 6.50 11.59 1.35
N ARG A 146 7.08 11.23 0.20
CA ARG A 146 7.23 12.16 -0.92
C ARG A 146 5.90 12.32 -1.64
N VAL A 147 5.52 13.57 -1.89
CA VAL A 147 4.32 13.96 -2.61
C VAL A 147 4.67 14.98 -3.68
N SER A 148 4.06 14.86 -4.85
CA SER A 148 4.29 15.78 -5.97
C SER A 148 3.00 16.50 -6.33
N THR A 149 3.11 17.79 -6.58
CA THR A 149 2.16 18.62 -7.32
C THR A 149 2.61 18.71 -8.79
N ILE A 150 1.93 19.53 -9.59
CA ILE A 150 2.35 19.74 -10.97
C ILE A 150 3.66 20.53 -11.07
N ASP A 151 3.89 21.45 -10.13
CA ASP A 151 5.02 22.37 -10.15
C ASP A 151 6.19 21.91 -9.28
N ASP A 152 5.90 21.13 -8.22
CA ASP A 152 6.89 20.89 -7.17
C ASP A 152 6.69 19.56 -6.42
N THR A 153 7.75 19.05 -5.78
CA THR A 153 7.80 17.83 -4.96
C THR A 153 8.33 18.12 -3.56
N HIS A 154 7.62 17.57 -2.56
CA HIS A 154 7.86 17.82 -1.15
C HIS A 154 7.74 16.54 -0.32
N PHE A 155 8.19 16.59 0.93
CA PHE A 155 7.87 15.57 1.92
C PHE A 155 6.74 16.04 2.84
N VAL A 156 5.84 15.12 3.18
CA VAL A 156 4.79 15.34 4.19
C VAL A 156 4.93 14.37 5.34
N ASN A 157 4.51 14.79 6.52
CA ASN A 157 4.33 13.91 7.68
C ASN A 157 2.92 13.25 7.64
N PRO A 158 2.58 12.36 8.59
CA PRO A 158 1.29 11.66 8.60
C PRO A 158 0.07 12.58 8.84
N LYS A 159 0.28 13.83 9.26
CA LYS A 159 -0.78 14.86 9.34
C LYS A 159 -0.98 15.60 8.01
N GLY A 160 -0.14 15.35 7.01
CA GLY A 160 -0.15 16.05 5.73
C GLY A 160 0.53 17.42 5.76
N GLU A 161 1.24 17.73 6.85
CA GLU A 161 2.04 18.95 6.97
C GLU A 161 3.30 18.79 6.12
N VAL A 162 3.63 19.79 5.31
CA VAL A 162 4.85 19.80 4.50
C VAL A 162 6.04 20.00 5.43
N VAL A 163 7.00 19.07 5.37
CA VAL A 163 8.17 19.05 6.26
C VAL A 163 9.39 19.68 5.58
N VAL A 164 9.50 19.59 4.25
CA VAL A 164 10.59 20.20 3.47
C VAL A 164 10.11 20.69 2.11
N GLY A 165 10.44 21.95 1.82
CA GLY A 165 10.41 22.60 0.50
C GLY A 165 11.73 22.41 -0.22
N TYR A 166 11.71 21.76 -1.40
CA TYR A 166 12.78 21.66 -2.39
C TYR A 166 14.21 21.32 -1.90
N VAL A 167 14.71 20.13 -2.26
CA VAL A 167 16.16 19.86 -2.28
C VAL A 167 16.60 19.86 -3.74
N ASP A 168 17.19 20.97 -4.18
CA ASP A 168 17.92 20.99 -5.44
C ASP A 168 19.21 20.19 -5.21
N LYS A 169 19.22 18.92 -5.64
CA LYS A 169 20.36 17.98 -5.57
C LYS A 169 21.03 17.89 -4.18
N GLY A 170 20.35 17.30 -3.21
CA GLY A 170 20.95 16.96 -1.91
C GLY A 170 20.35 15.68 -1.34
N ASP A 171 21.22 14.75 -0.98
CA ASP A 171 20.87 13.46 -0.40
C ASP A 171 20.36 13.61 1.04
N PHE A 172 19.61 12.61 1.52
CA PHE A 172 19.32 12.43 2.94
C PHE A 172 20.63 12.48 3.75
N VAL A 173 20.73 13.39 4.71
CA VAL A 173 21.79 13.37 5.71
C VAL A 173 21.28 12.47 6.82
N GLY A 174 21.70 11.20 6.85
CA GLY A 174 21.09 10.11 7.63
C GLY A 174 20.66 10.43 9.08
N ASN A 175 19.75 9.59 9.62
CA ASN A 175 18.96 9.73 10.86
C ASN A 175 17.64 10.52 10.76
N GLY A 176 17.12 10.73 9.54
CA GLY A 176 15.85 11.43 9.34
C GLY A 176 15.97 12.95 9.34
N ASP A 177 17.19 13.47 9.49
CA ASP A 177 17.50 14.88 9.25
C ASP A 177 17.58 15.15 7.74
N LEU A 178 17.22 16.36 7.35
CA LEU A 178 17.10 16.76 5.94
C LEU A 178 17.90 18.03 5.69
N THR A 179 18.52 18.13 4.52
CA THR A 179 19.13 19.37 4.08
C THR A 179 18.17 20.19 3.23
N ARG A 180 18.12 21.49 3.50
CA ARG A 180 17.38 22.48 2.72
C ARG A 180 18.37 23.55 2.27
N THR A 181 18.51 23.74 0.96
CA THR A 181 19.29 24.85 0.42
C THR A 181 18.43 26.11 0.36
N ILE A 182 18.92 27.22 0.92
CA ILE A 182 18.35 28.55 0.75
C ILE A 182 19.50 29.52 0.47
N ASP A 183 19.48 30.18 -0.68
CA ASP A 183 20.53 31.12 -1.12
C ASP A 183 21.95 30.48 -1.05
N GLU A 184 22.87 31.13 -0.34
CA GLU A 184 24.24 30.68 -0.08
C GLU A 184 24.36 29.69 1.10
N TYR A 185 23.24 29.26 1.69
CA TYR A 185 23.23 28.39 2.88
C TYR A 185 22.59 27.03 2.63
N GLU A 186 23.11 26.02 3.32
CA GLU A 186 22.52 24.70 3.49
C GLU A 186 22.09 24.53 4.95
N GLN A 187 20.80 24.29 5.17
CA GLN A 187 20.20 24.10 6.49
C GLN A 187 20.00 22.60 6.73
N ILE A 188 20.53 22.06 7.82
CA ILE A 188 20.13 20.75 8.34
C ILE A 188 18.94 20.98 9.26
N ILE A 189 17.84 20.34 8.94
CA ILE A 189 16.56 20.46 9.63
C ILE A 189 16.21 19.09 10.21
N ASN A 190 15.74 19.05 11.45
CA ASN A 190 15.31 17.80 12.06
C ASN A 190 13.94 17.36 11.54
N THR A 191 13.56 16.15 11.96
CA THR A 191 12.24 15.54 11.71
C THR A 191 11.03 16.37 12.17
N LYS A 192 11.22 17.45 12.94
CA LYS A 192 10.16 18.38 13.37
C LYS A 192 10.13 19.69 12.56
N GLY A 193 11.01 19.86 11.59
CA GLY A 193 11.13 21.10 10.83
C GLY A 193 11.97 22.18 11.51
N GLU A 194 12.68 21.86 12.61
CA GLU A 194 13.55 22.79 13.32
C GLU A 194 14.94 22.80 12.70
N ILE A 195 15.51 23.99 12.51
CA ILE A 195 16.87 24.13 11.99
C ILE A 195 17.84 23.66 13.09
N ILE A 196 18.56 22.57 12.82
CA ILE A 196 19.61 22.03 13.70
C ILE A 196 20.96 22.66 13.35
N ARG A 197 21.21 22.93 12.06
CA ARG A 197 22.50 23.44 11.60
C ARG A 197 22.34 24.32 10.36
N LEU A 198 23.16 25.36 10.26
CA LEU A 198 23.32 26.18 9.07
C LEU A 198 24.78 26.07 8.60
N LEU A 199 24.98 25.77 7.32
CA LEU A 199 26.27 25.68 6.65
C LEU A 199 26.30 26.73 5.55
N LYS A 200 27.34 27.57 5.50
CA LYS A 200 27.55 28.47 4.37
C LYS A 200 28.22 27.69 3.24
N LYS A 201 27.69 27.74 2.02
CA LYS A 201 28.30 27.11 0.85
C LYS A 201 29.67 27.73 0.62
N GLU A 202 30.70 26.91 0.65
CA GLU A 202 32.04 27.35 0.24
C GLU A 202 31.97 27.75 -1.23
N GLN A 203 32.32 29.01 -1.55
CA GLN A 203 32.50 29.43 -2.92
C GLN A 203 33.71 28.69 -3.47
N THR A 204 33.50 27.68 -4.31
CA THR A 204 34.56 27.10 -5.12
C THR A 204 35.08 28.21 -6.03
N LYS A 205 36.31 28.66 -5.76
CA LYS A 205 37.06 29.59 -6.59
C LYS A 205 37.49 28.94 -7.90
#